data_AF-A0A1H5M1K3-F1
#
_entry.id   AF-A0A1H5M1K3-F1
#
_cell.length_a   1.000
_cell.length_b   1.000
_cell.length_c   1.000
_cell.angle_alpha   90.00
_cell.angle_beta   90.00
_cell.angle_gamma   90.00
#
_symmetry.space_group_name_H-M   'P 1'
#
loop_
_entity.id
_entity.type
_entity.pdbx_description
1 polymer ?
#
loop_
_entity_poly.entity_id
_entity_poly.type
_entity_poly.pdbx_seq_one_letter_code
_entity_poly.pdbx_strand_id
1 'polypeptide(L)'
;MGKTTDAATRTIHLQGVGRVPAVEAQDLSVGDQLMYNSGSVYQITKIEDASPKFFRIFQVSTETGEEYSRRVKKDRLAARVPEGKRRRLGHDAPATNYRAQVCAPQGGIWVTVSHGDTAKAAACGRTPLNQFSYFGSVMLGRHGLGDTYDARVDNMAAMAAGATLTAENGHRFRILPPEQPSVSVEAAALAQKYPLGAAAVFTPEGATERDVVVVNSAPDADGTVEVLSARQNGKALRVPLAALEELPALPPAPEGDPTDYWTVTDDKGQEVTRVRAETRVGARTEVERNPQAAAVAKRLGGLFYRRLSTSELPPELRAALEADTARQAAPRALGCLPGSVDVPQVKAAIRLLTHDGQPLAAFDERDRCLSAGAYLDPRRETGEVVLEFLAEHRPAAGRKELADEQERVTLEYAALFRMAGWTVQEFQERDHTGQERLARLILTPPTPHSV
;
A
#
# COMPACT_ATOMS: atom_id res chain seq x y z
N MET A 1 -35.90 -21.14 -49.71
CA MET A 1 -34.52 -21.46 -49.27
C MET A 1 -33.99 -20.25 -48.52
N GLY A 2 -34.10 -20.26 -47.19
CA GLY A 2 -33.65 -19.14 -46.35
C GLY A 2 -32.13 -19.21 -46.17
N LYS A 3 -31.43 -18.16 -46.59
CA LYS A 3 -30.02 -17.97 -46.22
C LYS A 3 -29.97 -17.65 -44.73
N THR A 4 -29.62 -18.63 -43.91
CA THR A 4 -29.09 -18.39 -42.57
C THR A 4 -27.68 -17.84 -42.77
N THR A 5 -27.58 -16.56 -43.14
CA THR A 5 -26.32 -15.83 -43.06
C THR A 5 -25.95 -15.74 -41.60
N ASP A 6 -24.78 -16.26 -41.24
CA ASP A 6 -24.14 -15.98 -39.96
C ASP A 6 -24.11 -14.46 -39.78
N ALA A 7 -24.98 -13.94 -38.91
CA ALA A 7 -25.05 -12.52 -38.54
C ALA A 7 -23.83 -12.07 -37.71
N ALA A 8 -22.81 -12.93 -37.62
CA ALA A 8 -21.56 -12.66 -36.94
C ALA A 8 -20.74 -11.64 -37.74
N THR A 9 -20.42 -10.52 -37.08
CA THR A 9 -19.36 -9.55 -37.42
C THR A 9 -19.69 -8.33 -38.29
N ARG A 10 -20.93 -7.85 -38.35
CA ARG A 10 -21.10 -6.42 -38.65
C ARG A 10 -20.72 -5.60 -37.42
N THR A 11 -19.80 -4.64 -37.59
CA THR A 11 -19.37 -3.73 -36.52
C THR A 11 -19.57 -2.27 -36.94
N ILE A 12 -19.90 -1.40 -36.00
CA ILE A 12 -19.86 0.06 -36.19
C ILE A 12 -18.81 0.67 -35.26
N HIS A 13 -18.16 1.75 -35.69
CA HIS A 13 -17.21 2.49 -34.85
C HIS A 13 -17.94 3.63 -34.13
N LEU A 14 -17.98 3.59 -32.79
CA LEU A 14 -18.55 4.63 -31.95
C LEU A 14 -17.44 5.50 -31.37
N GLN A 15 -17.61 6.82 -31.39
CA GLN A 15 -16.66 7.76 -30.81
C GLN A 15 -16.55 7.50 -29.30
N GLY A 16 -15.32 7.38 -28.78
CA GLY A 16 -15.06 7.13 -27.35
C GLY A 16 -15.21 5.68 -26.89
N VAL A 17 -15.63 4.76 -27.77
CA VAL A 17 -15.77 3.32 -27.43
C VAL A 17 -14.96 2.44 -28.38
N GLY A 18 -14.90 2.77 -29.67
CA GLY A 18 -14.24 1.97 -30.70
C GLY A 18 -15.24 1.10 -31.49
N ARG A 19 -14.76 -0.02 -32.05
CA ARG A 19 -15.60 -0.93 -32.85
C ARG A 19 -16.44 -1.84 -31.95
N VAL A 20 -17.75 -1.87 -32.19
CA VAL A 20 -18.70 -2.69 -31.44
C VAL A 20 -19.62 -3.49 -32.38
N PRO A 21 -20.15 -4.64 -31.95
CA PRO A 21 -21.15 -5.39 -32.72
C PRO A 21 -22.37 -4.53 -33.09
N ALA A 22 -22.86 -4.68 -34.31
CA ALA A 22 -23.99 -3.93 -34.82
C ALA A 22 -24.94 -4.81 -35.64
N VAL A 23 -26.23 -4.48 -35.59
CA VAL A 23 -27.31 -5.10 -36.39
C VAL A 23 -28.02 -4.03 -37.20
N GLU A 24 -28.75 -4.41 -38.26
CA GLU A 24 -29.60 -3.44 -38.95
C GLU A 24 -30.76 -3.01 -38.05
N ALA A 25 -31.23 -1.77 -38.21
CA ALA A 25 -32.29 -1.23 -37.37
C ALA A 25 -33.61 -2.02 -37.46
N GLN A 26 -33.84 -2.73 -38.57
CA GLN A 26 -34.98 -3.63 -38.76
C GLN A 26 -34.92 -4.93 -37.96
N ASP A 27 -33.74 -5.31 -37.47
CA ASP A 27 -33.55 -6.50 -36.64
C ASP A 27 -33.66 -6.17 -35.14
N LEU A 28 -33.92 -4.90 -34.79
CA LEU A 28 -34.09 -4.45 -33.41
C LEU A 28 -35.47 -4.82 -32.88
N SER A 29 -35.51 -5.22 -31.61
CA SER A 29 -36.75 -5.53 -30.89
C SER A 29 -36.92 -4.66 -29.64
N VAL A 30 -38.15 -4.51 -29.16
CA VAL A 30 -38.41 -3.90 -27.85
C VAL A 30 -37.66 -4.70 -26.77
N GLY A 31 -37.01 -3.99 -25.85
CA GLY A 31 -36.13 -4.57 -24.83
C GLY A 31 -34.64 -4.61 -25.22
N ASP A 32 -34.30 -4.45 -26.50
CA ASP A 32 -32.89 -4.33 -26.90
C ASP A 32 -32.23 -3.08 -26.35
N GLN A 33 -30.92 -3.18 -26.11
CA GLN A 33 -30.09 -2.05 -25.72
C GLN A 33 -29.20 -1.59 -26.86
N LEU A 34 -29.24 -0.30 -27.11
CA LEU A 34 -28.44 0.40 -28.11
C LEU A 34 -27.34 1.19 -27.43
N MET A 35 -26.11 1.06 -27.92
CA MET A 35 -24.98 1.86 -27.50
C MET A 35 -24.74 3.02 -28.48
N TYR A 36 -24.46 4.20 -27.95
CA TYR A 36 -24.13 5.39 -28.71
C TYR A 36 -22.69 5.85 -28.42
N ASN A 37 -22.30 6.96 -29.04
CA ASN A 37 -21.03 7.61 -28.75
C ASN A 37 -20.87 7.85 -27.24
N SER A 38 -19.62 7.84 -26.78
CA SER A 38 -19.25 7.94 -25.36
C SER A 38 -19.75 6.79 -24.48
N GLY A 39 -20.29 5.72 -25.08
CA GLY A 39 -20.71 4.52 -24.36
C GLY A 39 -22.09 4.62 -23.71
N SER A 40 -22.85 5.69 -23.98
CA SER A 40 -24.21 5.83 -23.45
C SER A 40 -25.11 4.73 -23.99
N VAL A 41 -25.82 4.05 -23.09
CA VAL A 41 -26.69 2.92 -23.42
C VAL A 41 -28.15 3.33 -23.26
N TYR A 42 -29.00 2.89 -24.19
CA TYR A 42 -30.44 3.15 -24.19
C TYR A 42 -31.21 1.86 -24.43
N GLN A 43 -32.29 1.62 -23.70
CA GLN A 43 -33.17 0.50 -23.93
C GLN A 43 -34.36 0.91 -24.81
N ILE A 44 -34.65 0.12 -25.84
CA ILE A 44 -35.79 0.33 -26.73
C ILE A 44 -37.07 -0.04 -25.97
N THR A 45 -37.99 0.92 -25.87
CA THR A 45 -39.29 0.72 -25.21
C THR A 45 -40.44 0.58 -26.20
N LYS A 46 -40.31 1.17 -27.39
CA LYS A 46 -41.32 1.08 -28.47
C LYS A 46 -40.67 1.29 -29.84
N ILE A 47 -41.19 0.62 -30.86
CA ILE A 47 -40.82 0.84 -32.27
C ILE A 47 -42.11 1.07 -33.06
N GLU A 48 -42.16 2.14 -33.84
CA GLU A 48 -43.27 2.47 -34.74
C GLU A 48 -42.78 2.56 -36.18
N ASP A 49 -43.60 2.13 -37.14
CA ASP A 49 -43.37 2.41 -38.55
C ASP A 49 -43.64 3.89 -38.84
N ALA A 50 -42.60 4.63 -39.26
CA ALA A 50 -42.73 6.04 -39.61
C ALA A 50 -42.95 6.25 -41.12
N SER A 51 -42.41 5.34 -41.95
CA SER A 51 -42.54 5.32 -43.42
C SER A 51 -41.93 4.02 -43.96
N PRO A 52 -42.10 3.66 -45.25
CA PRO A 52 -41.52 2.42 -45.80
C PRO A 52 -40.01 2.25 -45.57
N LYS A 53 -39.25 3.36 -45.48
CA LYS A 53 -37.79 3.35 -45.28
C LYS A 53 -37.33 3.64 -43.85
N PHE A 54 -38.23 4.00 -42.93
CA PHE A 54 -37.83 4.47 -41.60
C PHE A 54 -38.73 3.93 -40.48
N PHE A 55 -38.10 3.59 -39.35
CA PHE A 55 -38.76 3.45 -38.05
C PHE A 55 -38.67 4.75 -37.25
N ARG A 56 -39.58 4.91 -36.29
CA ARG A 56 -39.42 5.78 -35.12
C ARG A 56 -39.19 4.88 -33.91
N ILE A 57 -38.00 4.95 -33.33
CA ILE A 57 -37.61 4.19 -32.15
C ILE A 57 -37.76 5.10 -30.93
N PHE A 58 -38.49 4.62 -29.92
CA PHE A 58 -38.57 5.23 -28.60
C PHE A 58 -37.68 4.42 -27.67
N GLN A 59 -36.84 5.13 -26.92
CA GLN A 59 -35.82 4.54 -26.09
C GLN A 59 -35.65 5.32 -24.81
N VAL A 60 -35.21 4.63 -23.76
CA VAL A 60 -34.92 5.23 -22.45
C VAL A 60 -33.44 5.11 -22.17
N SER A 61 -32.80 6.20 -21.77
CA SER A 61 -31.41 6.18 -21.31
C SER A 61 -31.28 5.25 -20.11
N THR A 62 -30.35 4.29 -20.15
CA THR A 62 -30.10 3.41 -19.00
C THR A 62 -29.43 4.14 -17.84
N GLU A 63 -28.84 5.31 -18.12
CA GLU A 63 -28.10 6.14 -17.16
C GLU A 63 -29.02 7.19 -16.52
N THR A 64 -29.86 7.85 -17.32
CA THR A 64 -30.66 9.01 -16.88
C THR A 64 -32.15 8.74 -16.78
N GLY A 65 -32.66 7.66 -17.38
CA GLY A 65 -34.10 7.42 -17.47
C GLY A 65 -34.85 8.31 -18.45
N GLU A 66 -34.16 9.19 -19.17
CA GLU A 66 -34.77 10.10 -20.14
C GLU A 66 -35.29 9.35 -21.37
N GLU A 67 -36.50 9.70 -21.77
CA GLU A 67 -37.12 9.21 -22.99
C GLU A 67 -36.65 10.02 -24.21
N TYR A 68 -36.24 9.30 -25.24
CA TYR A 68 -35.87 9.85 -26.53
C TYR A 68 -36.66 9.15 -27.62
N SER A 69 -37.08 9.90 -28.64
CA SER A 69 -37.58 9.32 -29.88
C SER A 69 -36.65 9.71 -31.03
N ARG A 70 -36.30 8.76 -31.88
CA ARG A 70 -35.45 9.00 -33.05
C ARG A 70 -35.98 8.30 -34.28
N ARG A 71 -35.92 8.98 -35.43
CA ARG A 71 -36.23 8.39 -36.73
C ARG A 71 -34.97 7.73 -37.29
N VAL A 72 -35.03 6.43 -37.60
CA VAL A 72 -33.88 5.63 -38.05
C VAL A 72 -34.26 4.91 -39.34
N LYS A 73 -33.37 4.88 -40.33
CA LYS A 73 -33.59 4.10 -41.56
C LYS A 73 -33.53 2.60 -41.24
N LYS A 74 -34.41 1.80 -41.85
CA LYS A 74 -34.54 0.36 -41.55
C LYS A 74 -33.24 -0.42 -41.80
N ASP A 75 -32.48 -0.03 -42.82
CA ASP A 75 -31.19 -0.60 -43.24
C ASP A 75 -29.96 -0.02 -42.50
N ARG A 76 -30.15 0.94 -41.59
CA ARG A 76 -29.03 1.56 -40.87
C ARG A 76 -28.51 0.63 -39.78
N LEU A 77 -27.20 0.46 -39.70
CA LEU A 77 -26.56 -0.25 -38.59
C LEU A 77 -26.71 0.50 -37.27
N ALA A 78 -27.06 -0.24 -36.22
CA ALA A 78 -27.16 0.21 -34.84
C ALA A 78 -26.31 -0.71 -33.94
N ALA A 79 -25.51 -0.12 -33.05
CA ALA A 79 -24.71 -0.88 -32.09
C ALA A 79 -25.61 -1.51 -31.02
N ARG A 80 -25.82 -2.82 -31.09
CA ARG A 80 -26.63 -3.58 -30.13
C ARG A 80 -25.73 -4.13 -29.05
N VAL A 81 -26.05 -3.86 -27.79
CA VAL A 81 -25.31 -4.41 -26.65
C VAL A 81 -25.58 -5.93 -26.59
N PRO A 82 -24.54 -6.78 -26.61
CA PRO A 82 -24.71 -8.23 -26.51
C PRO A 82 -25.49 -8.63 -25.26
N GLU A 83 -26.32 -9.67 -25.33
CA GLU A 83 -27.24 -10.05 -24.25
C GLU A 83 -26.55 -10.22 -22.89
N GLY A 84 -25.44 -10.97 -22.82
CA GLY A 84 -24.64 -11.14 -21.60
C GLY A 84 -23.89 -9.88 -21.13
N LYS A 85 -23.92 -8.80 -21.92
CA LYS A 85 -23.34 -7.49 -21.58
C LYS A 85 -24.40 -6.39 -21.43
N ARG A 86 -25.69 -6.71 -21.59
CA ARG A 86 -26.76 -5.73 -21.40
C ARG A 86 -26.70 -5.25 -19.96
N ARG A 87 -26.68 -3.93 -19.77
CA ARG A 87 -26.79 -3.34 -18.44
C ARG A 87 -28.21 -3.60 -17.97
N ARG A 88 -28.46 -4.06 -16.75
CA ARG A 88 -29.84 -3.94 -16.24
C ARG A 88 -30.13 -2.44 -16.12
N LEU A 89 -31.36 -2.01 -16.42
CA LEU A 89 -31.74 -0.62 -16.23
C LEU A 89 -31.51 -0.25 -14.75
N GLY A 90 -30.56 0.68 -14.50
CA GLY A 90 -30.14 1.09 -13.16
C GLY A 90 -29.02 0.27 -12.47
N HIS A 91 -28.22 -0.53 -13.18
CA HIS A 91 -27.32 -1.52 -12.53
C HIS A 91 -26.01 -1.01 -11.91
N ASP A 92 -25.69 0.28 -11.97
CA ASP A 92 -24.50 0.80 -11.28
C ASP A 92 -24.76 1.07 -9.78
N ALA A 93 -26.00 0.87 -9.31
CA ALA A 93 -26.32 0.98 -7.90
C ALA A 93 -26.31 -0.40 -7.21
N PRO A 94 -25.71 -0.50 -6.01
CA PRO A 94 -25.76 -1.70 -5.19
C PRO A 94 -27.19 -2.24 -5.05
N ALA A 95 -27.36 -3.56 -5.06
CA ALA A 95 -28.66 -4.22 -4.81
C ALA A 95 -29.24 -3.88 -3.42
N THR A 96 -28.38 -3.37 -2.52
CA THR A 96 -28.72 -2.83 -1.20
C THR A 96 -29.44 -1.49 -1.24
N ASN A 97 -29.61 -0.87 -2.41
CA ASN A 97 -30.27 0.42 -2.54
C ASN A 97 -31.74 0.27 -2.95
N TYR A 98 -32.56 1.21 -2.51
CA TYR A 98 -33.90 1.44 -3.04
C TYR A 98 -33.81 1.84 -4.52
N ARG A 99 -34.78 1.41 -5.33
CA ARG A 99 -34.82 1.66 -6.78
C ARG A 99 -36.13 2.34 -7.16
N ALA A 100 -36.05 3.56 -7.69
CA ALA A 100 -37.21 4.25 -8.25
C ALA A 100 -37.43 3.81 -9.69
N GLN A 101 -38.63 3.36 -10.03
CA GLN A 101 -38.97 2.84 -11.36
C GLN A 101 -40.17 3.56 -11.98
N VAL A 102 -40.13 3.71 -13.30
CA VAL A 102 -41.23 4.21 -14.14
C VAL A 102 -41.61 3.18 -15.19
N CYS A 103 -42.90 2.98 -15.43
CA CYS A 103 -43.41 2.16 -16.52
C CYS A 103 -44.24 3.04 -17.44
N ALA A 104 -43.84 3.11 -18.71
CA ALA A 104 -44.60 3.81 -19.73
C ALA A 104 -45.96 3.10 -19.99
N PRO A 105 -47.01 3.84 -20.38
CA PRO A 105 -48.37 3.30 -20.51
C PRO A 105 -48.48 2.15 -21.51
N GLN A 106 -47.65 2.19 -22.57
CA GLN A 106 -47.71 1.27 -23.71
C GLN A 106 -46.57 0.25 -23.73
N GLY A 107 -45.59 0.40 -22.84
CA GLY A 107 -44.36 -0.41 -22.87
C GLY A 107 -44.40 -1.65 -21.99
N GLY A 108 -45.20 -1.64 -20.91
CA GLY A 108 -45.23 -2.72 -19.91
C GLY A 108 -43.92 -2.95 -19.15
N ILE A 109 -42.84 -2.28 -19.54
CA ILE A 109 -41.49 -2.42 -18.99
C ILE A 109 -41.27 -1.34 -17.93
N TRP A 110 -40.86 -1.79 -16.74
CA TRP A 110 -40.38 -0.91 -15.68
C TRP A 110 -38.93 -0.52 -15.94
N VAL A 111 -38.65 0.78 -15.92
CA VAL A 111 -37.34 1.36 -16.08
C VAL A 111 -36.89 1.97 -14.76
N THR A 112 -35.75 1.53 -14.24
CA THR A 112 -35.14 2.16 -13.07
C THR A 112 -34.48 3.47 -13.47
N VAL A 113 -34.79 4.54 -12.74
CA VAL A 113 -34.37 5.92 -13.07
C VAL A 113 -33.61 6.60 -11.93
N SER A 114 -33.62 6.03 -10.72
CA SER A 114 -32.84 6.54 -9.59
C SER A 114 -32.65 5.51 -8.48
N HIS A 115 -31.65 5.76 -7.63
CA HIS A 115 -31.18 4.87 -6.56
C HIS A 115 -30.86 5.64 -5.29
N GLY A 116 -30.95 4.96 -4.14
CA GLY A 116 -30.49 5.52 -2.87
C GLY A 116 -30.50 4.50 -1.75
N ASP A 117 -29.64 4.71 -0.77
CA ASP A 117 -29.55 3.94 0.48
C ASP A 117 -30.86 3.92 1.28
N THR A 118 -31.68 4.95 1.10
CA THR A 118 -33.02 5.10 1.67
C THR A 118 -34.06 5.31 0.57
N ALA A 119 -35.32 4.98 0.85
CA ALA A 119 -36.42 5.27 -0.08
C ALA A 119 -36.48 6.77 -0.42
N LYS A 120 -36.20 7.63 0.58
CA LYS A 120 -36.10 9.07 0.40
C LYS A 120 -34.95 9.44 -0.55
N ALA A 121 -33.75 8.86 -0.40
CA ALA A 121 -32.63 9.12 -1.30
C ALA A 121 -32.90 8.68 -2.74
N ALA A 122 -33.45 7.48 -2.94
CA ALA A 122 -33.84 6.98 -4.26
C ALA A 122 -34.89 7.87 -4.93
N ALA A 123 -35.79 8.41 -4.13
CA ALA A 123 -36.82 9.31 -4.63
C ALA A 123 -36.35 10.77 -4.76
N CYS A 124 -35.30 11.16 -4.02
CA CYS A 124 -34.69 12.48 -4.04
C CYS A 124 -33.53 12.61 -5.04
N GLY A 125 -33.14 11.54 -5.75
CA GLY A 125 -32.26 11.58 -6.91
C GLY A 125 -31.05 12.51 -6.81
N ARG A 126 -30.49 12.67 -5.60
CA ARG A 126 -29.35 13.56 -5.36
C ARG A 126 -28.13 12.87 -5.94
N THR A 127 -27.81 13.20 -7.18
CA THR A 127 -26.46 12.94 -7.67
C THR A 127 -25.51 13.89 -6.94
N PRO A 128 -24.25 13.52 -6.70
CA PRO A 128 -23.25 14.39 -6.06
C PRO A 128 -23.06 15.77 -6.72
N LEU A 129 -23.64 15.98 -7.91
CA LEU A 129 -23.44 17.15 -8.75
C LEU A 129 -24.62 18.15 -8.77
N ASN A 130 -25.79 17.87 -8.17
CA ASN A 130 -26.90 18.84 -8.13
C ASN A 130 -27.90 18.62 -6.98
N GLN A 131 -28.43 19.72 -6.42
CA GLN A 131 -29.32 19.71 -5.24
C GLN A 131 -30.78 19.27 -5.53
N PHE A 132 -31.14 18.97 -6.78
CA PHE A 132 -32.50 18.59 -7.18
C PHE A 132 -32.65 17.10 -7.53
N SER A 133 -33.79 16.53 -7.15
CA SER A 133 -34.16 15.15 -7.45
C SER A 133 -34.61 14.97 -8.89
N TYR A 134 -33.86 14.28 -9.73
CA TYR A 134 -34.33 13.99 -11.07
C TYR A 134 -35.69 13.24 -11.05
N PHE A 135 -35.82 12.19 -10.23
CA PHE A 135 -37.06 11.43 -10.11
C PHE A 135 -38.22 12.27 -9.55
N GLY A 136 -37.98 12.97 -8.45
CA GLY A 136 -39.01 13.73 -7.75
C GLY A 136 -39.42 15.02 -8.46
N SER A 137 -38.46 15.86 -8.86
CA SER A 137 -38.78 17.19 -9.44
C SER A 137 -38.99 17.18 -10.94
N VAL A 138 -38.40 16.24 -11.69
CA VAL A 138 -38.58 16.17 -13.15
C VAL A 138 -39.64 15.13 -13.52
N MET A 139 -39.48 13.89 -13.08
CA MET A 139 -40.39 12.80 -13.53
C MET A 139 -41.77 12.87 -12.88
N LEU A 140 -41.89 13.01 -11.56
CA LEU A 140 -43.23 13.11 -10.95
C LEU A 140 -43.94 14.41 -11.36
N GLY A 141 -43.23 15.54 -11.36
CA GLY A 141 -43.80 16.84 -11.75
C GLY A 141 -44.29 16.87 -13.19
N ARG A 142 -43.53 16.34 -14.15
CA ARG A 142 -43.93 16.32 -15.58
C ARG A 142 -45.16 15.45 -15.85
N HIS A 143 -45.50 14.55 -14.94
CA HIS A 143 -46.62 13.62 -15.06
C HIS A 143 -47.78 13.95 -14.10
N GLY A 144 -47.81 15.15 -13.50
CA GLY A 144 -48.91 15.60 -12.63
C GLY A 144 -48.95 14.94 -11.26
N LEU A 145 -47.87 14.23 -10.86
CA LEU A 145 -47.73 13.59 -9.55
C LEU A 145 -46.82 14.40 -8.61
N GLY A 146 -46.56 15.67 -8.91
CA GLY A 146 -45.54 16.44 -8.18
C GLY A 146 -45.62 17.95 -8.33
N ASP A 147 -46.83 18.48 -8.53
CA ASP A 147 -47.08 19.89 -8.83
C ASP A 147 -46.67 20.81 -7.67
N THR A 148 -46.72 20.29 -6.43
CA THR A 148 -46.21 20.96 -5.22
C THR A 148 -45.11 20.12 -4.57
N TYR A 149 -44.34 20.74 -3.66
CA TYR A 149 -43.35 20.02 -2.86
C TYR A 149 -44.02 18.95 -1.99
N ASP A 150 -45.12 19.27 -1.33
CA ASP A 150 -45.81 18.34 -0.42
C ASP A 150 -46.42 17.15 -1.17
N ALA A 151 -47.05 17.38 -2.33
CA ALA A 151 -47.56 16.30 -3.17
C ALA A 151 -46.46 15.33 -3.61
N ARG A 152 -45.24 15.83 -3.89
CA ARG A 152 -44.08 14.97 -4.16
C ARG A 152 -43.73 14.13 -2.95
N VAL A 153 -43.66 14.74 -1.76
CA VAL A 153 -43.32 14.03 -0.52
C VAL A 153 -44.33 12.93 -0.21
N ASP A 154 -45.62 13.19 -0.34
CA ASP A 154 -46.69 12.21 -0.07
C ASP A 154 -46.65 11.04 -1.06
N ASN A 155 -46.50 11.34 -2.36
CA ASN A 155 -46.38 10.32 -3.39
C ASN A 155 -45.12 9.47 -3.20
N MET A 156 -44.01 10.07 -2.75
CA MET A 156 -42.80 9.34 -2.43
C MET A 156 -42.99 8.43 -1.22
N ALA A 157 -43.64 8.91 -0.16
CA ALA A 157 -43.95 8.10 1.02
C ALA A 157 -44.85 6.90 0.68
N ALA A 158 -45.88 7.12 -0.16
CA ALA A 158 -46.75 6.06 -0.64
C ALA A 158 -45.97 4.99 -1.43
N MET A 159 -45.13 5.41 -2.38
CA MET A 159 -44.30 4.46 -3.15
C MET A 159 -43.29 3.71 -2.29
N ALA A 160 -42.70 4.37 -1.28
CA ALA A 160 -41.79 3.74 -0.32
C ALA A 160 -42.49 2.67 0.53
N ALA A 161 -43.79 2.85 0.80
CA ALA A 161 -44.66 1.85 1.44
C ALA A 161 -45.14 0.75 0.48
N GLY A 162 -44.63 0.71 -0.76
CA GLY A 162 -44.93 -0.31 -1.77
C GLY A 162 -46.06 0.06 -2.74
N ALA A 163 -46.61 1.27 -2.67
CA ALA A 163 -47.63 1.70 -3.63
C ALA A 163 -47.06 1.82 -5.05
N THR A 164 -47.91 1.55 -6.04
CA THR A 164 -47.68 1.92 -7.43
C THR A 164 -48.62 3.05 -7.81
N LEU A 165 -48.07 4.22 -8.11
CA LEU A 165 -48.84 5.40 -8.50
C LEU A 165 -49.04 5.41 -10.01
N THR A 166 -50.19 5.88 -10.48
CA THR A 166 -50.50 6.01 -11.90
C THR A 166 -50.84 7.46 -12.22
N ALA A 167 -50.08 8.08 -13.11
CA ALA A 167 -50.35 9.43 -13.62
C ALA A 167 -51.53 9.43 -14.60
N GLU A 168 -52.13 10.59 -14.84
CA GLU A 168 -53.25 10.76 -15.78
C GLU A 168 -52.90 10.30 -17.21
N ASN A 169 -51.64 10.50 -17.61
CA ASN A 169 -51.14 10.03 -18.91
C ASN A 169 -50.82 8.53 -18.95
N GLY A 170 -51.18 7.77 -17.92
CA GLY A 170 -51.05 6.32 -17.81
C GLY A 170 -49.66 5.82 -17.36
N HIS A 171 -48.71 6.71 -17.07
CA HIS A 171 -47.41 6.29 -16.57
C HIS A 171 -47.53 5.77 -15.14
N ARG A 172 -46.85 4.67 -14.84
CA ARG A 172 -46.85 4.09 -13.50
C ARG A 172 -45.50 4.29 -12.83
N PHE A 173 -45.50 4.56 -11.53
CA PHE A 173 -44.31 4.86 -10.74
C PHE A 173 -44.31 3.99 -9.48
N ARG A 174 -43.15 3.45 -9.10
CA ARG A 174 -42.98 2.71 -7.84
C ARG A 174 -41.56 2.83 -7.30
N ILE A 175 -41.40 2.53 -6.01
CA ILE A 175 -40.09 2.34 -5.39
C ILE A 175 -39.99 0.86 -4.99
N LEU A 176 -38.95 0.18 -5.47
CA LEU A 176 -38.62 -1.15 -4.98
C LEU A 176 -37.71 -1.02 -3.76
N PRO A 177 -37.97 -1.78 -2.69
CA PRO A 177 -37.03 -1.88 -1.58
C PRO A 177 -35.71 -2.51 -2.06
N PRO A 178 -34.63 -2.36 -1.27
CA PRO A 178 -33.41 -3.13 -1.46
C PRO A 178 -33.75 -4.61 -1.63
N GLU A 179 -33.14 -5.26 -2.61
CA GLU A 179 -33.16 -6.72 -2.61
C GLU A 179 -32.40 -7.16 -1.36
N GLN A 180 -33.10 -7.78 -0.40
CA GLN A 180 -32.39 -8.46 0.67
C GLN A 180 -31.55 -9.54 -0.02
N PRO A 181 -30.21 -9.49 0.08
CA PRO A 181 -29.39 -10.53 -0.48
C PRO A 181 -29.80 -11.82 0.23
N SER A 182 -30.54 -12.69 -0.46
CA SER A 182 -30.66 -14.08 -0.04
C SER A 182 -29.29 -14.69 -0.29
N VAL A 183 -28.37 -14.45 0.64
CA VAL A 183 -27.06 -15.09 0.65
C VAL A 183 -27.37 -16.59 0.65
N SER A 184 -26.92 -17.30 -0.38
CA SER A 184 -27.10 -18.75 -0.41
C SER A 184 -26.47 -19.34 0.85
N VAL A 185 -27.03 -20.43 1.38
CA VAL A 185 -26.48 -21.11 2.58
C VAL A 185 -24.98 -21.41 2.41
N GLU A 186 -24.56 -21.70 1.17
CA GLU A 186 -23.18 -21.92 0.78
C GLU A 186 -22.32 -20.64 0.86
N ALA A 187 -22.80 -19.51 0.35
CA ALA A 187 -22.11 -18.24 0.47
C ALA A 187 -22.01 -17.77 1.93
N ALA A 188 -23.02 -18.06 2.76
CA ALA A 188 -22.98 -17.76 4.19
C ALA A 188 -21.92 -18.59 4.92
N ALA A 189 -21.77 -19.88 4.59
CA ALA A 189 -20.72 -20.74 5.15
C ALA A 189 -19.32 -20.28 4.71
N LEU A 190 -19.15 -19.93 3.43
CA LEU A 190 -17.90 -19.39 2.91
C LEU A 190 -17.54 -18.03 3.52
N ALA A 191 -18.53 -17.20 3.84
CA ALA A 191 -18.30 -15.90 4.50
C ALA A 191 -17.87 -16.04 5.96
N GLN A 192 -18.31 -17.11 6.64
CA GLN A 192 -17.76 -17.46 7.95
C GLN A 192 -16.31 -17.95 7.85
N LYS A 193 -15.97 -18.65 6.76
CA LYS A 193 -14.62 -19.13 6.49
C LYS A 193 -13.65 -17.99 6.14
N TYR A 194 -14.12 -17.01 5.37
CA TYR A 194 -13.34 -15.85 4.92
C TYR A 194 -14.03 -14.55 5.38
N PRO A 195 -13.98 -14.22 6.68
CA PRO A 195 -14.58 -12.99 7.20
C PRO A 195 -13.84 -11.75 6.69
N LEU A 196 -14.44 -10.57 6.87
CA LEU A 196 -13.80 -9.29 6.56
C LEU A 196 -12.42 -9.19 7.24
N GLY A 197 -11.38 -8.86 6.47
CA GLY A 197 -9.99 -8.82 6.91
C GLY A 197 -9.25 -10.16 6.84
N ALA A 198 -9.91 -11.26 6.51
CA ALA A 198 -9.25 -12.54 6.31
C ALA A 198 -8.33 -12.48 5.09
N ALA A 199 -7.13 -13.03 5.23
CA ALA A 199 -6.21 -13.20 4.13
C ALA A 199 -6.45 -14.57 3.47
N ALA A 200 -6.41 -14.61 2.15
CA ALA A 200 -6.67 -15.78 1.34
C ALA A 200 -5.76 -15.82 0.12
N VAL A 201 -5.70 -16.97 -0.54
CA VAL A 201 -5.05 -17.13 -1.83
C VAL A 201 -6.12 -17.07 -2.91
N PHE A 202 -5.85 -16.30 -3.96
CA PHE A 202 -6.70 -16.20 -5.14
C PHE A 202 -5.88 -16.47 -6.39
N THR A 203 -6.37 -17.35 -7.27
CA THR A 203 -5.77 -17.58 -8.59
C THR A 203 -6.72 -17.04 -9.66
N PRO A 204 -6.40 -15.93 -10.34
CA PRO A 204 -7.22 -15.42 -11.42
C PRO A 204 -7.42 -16.46 -12.51
N GLU A 205 -8.60 -16.49 -13.12
CA GLU A 205 -8.89 -17.43 -14.20
C GLU A 205 -7.89 -17.23 -15.37
N GLY A 206 -7.23 -18.33 -15.75
CA GLY A 206 -6.19 -18.31 -16.80
C GLY A 206 -4.81 -17.81 -16.36
N ALA A 207 -4.63 -17.40 -15.10
CA ALA A 207 -3.33 -17.06 -14.55
C ALA A 207 -2.61 -18.31 -13.99
N THR A 208 -1.29 -18.36 -14.17
CA THR A 208 -0.43 -19.39 -13.56
C THR A 208 0.04 -19.01 -12.16
N GLU A 209 -0.12 -17.75 -11.79
CA GLU A 209 0.44 -17.18 -10.57
C GLU A 209 -0.68 -16.88 -9.57
N ARG A 210 -0.43 -17.28 -8.33
CA ARG A 210 -1.31 -17.06 -7.19
C ARG A 210 -1.11 -15.63 -6.66
N ASP A 211 -2.17 -15.05 -6.13
CA ASP A 211 -2.15 -13.77 -5.44
C ASP A 211 -2.56 -13.95 -3.98
N VAL A 212 -1.97 -13.17 -3.09
CA VAL A 212 -2.42 -13.08 -1.70
C VAL A 212 -3.36 -11.89 -1.61
N VAL A 213 -4.58 -12.15 -1.19
CA VAL A 213 -5.64 -11.16 -1.14
C VAL A 213 -6.20 -11.03 0.26
N VAL A 214 -6.70 -9.85 0.62
CA VAL A 214 -7.39 -9.60 1.90
C VAL A 214 -8.84 -9.26 1.62
N VAL A 215 -9.78 -9.99 2.22
CA VAL A 215 -11.22 -9.74 2.09
C VAL A 215 -11.56 -8.36 2.65
N ASN A 216 -12.19 -7.52 1.83
CA ASN A 216 -12.44 -6.11 2.11
C ASN A 216 -13.92 -5.71 2.03
N SER A 217 -14.81 -6.62 1.66
CA SER A 217 -16.25 -6.41 1.76
C SER A 217 -16.97 -7.64 2.34
N ALA A 218 -18.21 -7.43 2.77
CA ALA A 218 -19.16 -8.53 2.95
C ALA A 218 -19.49 -9.17 1.59
N PRO A 219 -19.94 -10.43 1.57
CA PRO A 219 -20.40 -11.08 0.34
C PRO A 219 -21.62 -10.38 -0.26
N ASP A 220 -21.57 -10.14 -1.55
CA ASP A 220 -22.70 -9.69 -2.36
C ASP A 220 -23.73 -10.83 -2.56
N ALA A 221 -24.92 -10.48 -3.04
CA ALA A 221 -25.98 -11.44 -3.35
C ALA A 221 -25.56 -12.53 -4.37
N ASP A 222 -24.59 -12.23 -5.22
CA ASP A 222 -24.03 -13.15 -6.22
C ASP A 222 -22.91 -14.04 -5.68
N GLY A 223 -22.60 -13.96 -4.37
CA GLY A 223 -21.55 -14.75 -3.73
C GLY A 223 -20.13 -14.24 -4.03
N THR A 224 -19.98 -13.01 -4.51
CA THR A 224 -18.68 -12.37 -4.70
C THR A 224 -18.32 -11.45 -3.52
N VAL A 225 -17.03 -11.18 -3.36
CA VAL A 225 -16.49 -10.19 -2.40
C VAL A 225 -15.48 -9.29 -3.08
N GLU A 226 -15.31 -8.08 -2.56
CA GLU A 226 -14.14 -7.27 -2.85
C GLU A 226 -12.96 -7.72 -2.00
N VAL A 227 -11.81 -7.88 -2.64
CA VAL A 227 -10.54 -8.22 -1.99
C VAL A 227 -9.45 -7.23 -2.41
N LEU A 228 -8.50 -6.95 -1.52
CA LEU A 228 -7.32 -6.15 -1.83
C LEU A 228 -6.17 -7.06 -2.25
N SER A 229 -5.67 -6.88 -3.46
CA SER A 229 -4.55 -7.66 -4.01
C SER A 229 -3.21 -7.17 -3.50
N ALA A 230 -2.41 -8.03 -2.85
CA ALA A 230 -1.05 -7.68 -2.45
C ALA A 230 -0.17 -7.40 -3.69
N ARG A 231 -0.36 -8.17 -4.76
CA ARG A 231 0.38 -8.01 -6.01
C ARG A 231 0.04 -6.72 -6.76
N GLN A 232 -1.21 -6.27 -6.71
CA GLN A 232 -1.66 -5.04 -7.37
C GLN A 232 -1.68 -3.84 -6.41
N ASN A 233 -0.77 -3.81 -5.43
CA ASN A 233 -0.61 -2.69 -4.49
C ASN A 233 -1.90 -2.29 -3.76
N GLY A 234 -2.69 -3.27 -3.33
CA GLY A 234 -3.95 -3.05 -2.62
C GLY A 234 -5.12 -2.63 -3.52
N LYS A 235 -5.03 -2.81 -4.83
CA LYS A 235 -6.18 -2.57 -5.71
C LYS A 235 -7.32 -3.54 -5.36
N ALA A 236 -8.53 -3.00 -5.25
CA ALA A 236 -9.74 -3.79 -5.03
C ALA A 236 -10.09 -4.61 -6.29
N LEU A 237 -10.32 -5.91 -6.08
CA LEU A 237 -10.76 -6.87 -7.07
C LEU A 237 -12.06 -7.51 -6.58
N ARG A 238 -13.06 -7.64 -7.46
CA ARG A 238 -14.27 -8.41 -7.16
C ARG A 238 -14.03 -9.87 -7.54
N VAL A 239 -14.11 -10.78 -6.58
CA VAL A 239 -13.80 -12.21 -6.78
C VAL A 239 -14.92 -13.09 -6.21
N PRO A 240 -15.23 -14.24 -6.85
CA PRO A 240 -16.12 -15.22 -6.24
C PRO A 240 -15.54 -15.72 -4.92
N LEU A 241 -16.36 -15.75 -3.86
CA LEU A 241 -15.91 -16.21 -2.54
C LEU A 241 -15.46 -17.68 -2.57
N ALA A 242 -16.07 -18.49 -3.44
CA ALA A 242 -15.71 -19.89 -3.69
C ALA A 242 -14.36 -20.06 -4.42
N ALA A 243 -13.80 -18.99 -5.00
CA ALA A 243 -12.48 -19.01 -5.64
C ALA A 243 -11.34 -18.65 -4.67
N LEU A 244 -11.66 -18.34 -3.41
CA LEU A 244 -10.67 -18.13 -2.37
C LEU A 244 -10.21 -19.47 -1.79
N GLU A 245 -8.90 -19.61 -1.65
CA GLU A 245 -8.24 -20.73 -1.00
C GLU A 245 -7.65 -20.26 0.34
N GLU A 246 -7.53 -21.17 1.31
CA GLU A 246 -6.81 -20.86 2.55
C GLU A 246 -5.35 -20.56 2.25
N LEU A 247 -4.79 -19.61 3.00
CA LEU A 247 -3.34 -19.44 3.01
C LEU A 247 -2.70 -20.75 3.45
N PRO A 248 -1.70 -21.26 2.72
CA PRO A 248 -0.93 -22.40 3.18
C PRO A 248 -0.35 -22.06 4.56
N ALA A 249 -0.44 -23.02 5.49
CA ALA A 249 0.12 -22.86 6.82
C ALA A 249 1.57 -22.38 6.70
N LEU A 250 1.85 -21.21 7.27
CA LEU A 250 3.22 -20.71 7.29
C LEU A 250 4.08 -21.73 8.03
N PRO A 251 5.30 -22.01 7.54
CA PRO A 251 6.24 -22.77 8.35
C PRO A 251 6.40 -22.07 9.70
N PRO A 252 6.63 -22.83 10.79
CA PRO A 252 6.85 -22.25 12.11
C PRO A 252 7.95 -21.19 12.02
N ALA A 253 7.77 -20.09 12.75
CA ALA A 253 8.76 -19.03 12.80
C ALA A 253 10.10 -19.63 13.25
N PRO A 254 11.22 -19.30 12.59
CA PRO A 254 12.52 -19.82 12.98
C PRO A 254 12.87 -19.37 14.40
N GLU A 255 13.42 -20.29 15.20
CA GLU A 255 13.81 -20.02 16.58
C GLU A 255 15.09 -19.17 16.68
N GLY A 256 15.29 -18.48 17.80
CA GLY A 256 16.49 -17.71 18.09
C GLY A 256 16.47 -16.25 17.62
N ASP A 257 17.51 -15.52 18.00
CA ASP A 257 17.60 -14.08 17.75
C ASP A 257 17.93 -13.76 16.28
N PRO A 258 17.48 -12.61 15.76
CA PRO A 258 17.88 -12.12 14.44
C PRO A 258 19.39 -11.89 14.38
N THR A 259 20.04 -12.38 13.33
CA THR A 259 21.50 -12.27 13.13
C THR A 259 21.84 -11.24 12.06
N ASP A 260 23.09 -10.82 11.92
CA ASP A 260 23.52 -9.93 10.82
C ASP A 260 23.62 -10.63 9.46
N TYR A 261 23.19 -11.88 9.35
CA TYR A 261 23.16 -12.59 8.08
C TYR A 261 21.80 -12.41 7.39
N TRP A 262 21.86 -12.15 6.09
CA TRP A 262 20.71 -12.02 5.22
C TRP A 262 20.76 -13.13 4.18
N THR A 263 19.64 -13.83 4.00
CA THR A 263 19.41 -14.61 2.78
C THR A 263 18.80 -13.69 1.73
N VAL A 264 19.31 -13.80 0.51
CA VAL A 264 18.90 -13.00 -0.63
C VAL A 264 18.35 -13.94 -1.68
N THR A 265 17.08 -13.78 -2.04
CA THR A 265 16.37 -14.70 -2.94
C THR A 265 15.88 -13.99 -4.19
N ASP A 266 15.65 -14.76 -5.25
CA ASP A 266 14.97 -14.30 -6.45
C ASP A 266 13.44 -14.22 -6.29
N ASP A 267 12.73 -13.88 -7.36
CA ASP A 267 11.26 -13.81 -7.44
C ASP A 267 10.56 -15.16 -7.30
N LYS A 268 11.30 -16.26 -7.39
CA LYS A 268 10.82 -17.62 -7.16
C LYS A 268 11.16 -18.13 -5.76
N GLY A 269 11.78 -17.30 -4.92
CA GLY A 269 12.23 -17.68 -3.59
C GLY A 269 13.47 -18.58 -3.58
N GLN A 270 14.18 -18.73 -4.70
CA GLN A 270 15.45 -19.46 -4.73
C GLN A 270 16.55 -18.59 -4.15
N GLU A 271 17.37 -19.17 -3.28
CA GLU A 271 18.51 -18.45 -2.68
C GLU A 271 19.57 -18.14 -3.74
N VAL A 272 19.90 -16.85 -3.87
CA VAL A 272 20.92 -16.32 -4.77
C VAL A 272 22.25 -16.20 -4.05
N THR A 273 22.24 -15.64 -2.84
CA THR A 273 23.44 -15.50 -2.00
C THR A 273 23.05 -15.27 -0.54
N ARG A 274 24.03 -15.42 0.36
CA ARG A 274 23.96 -14.90 1.73
C ARG A 274 25.00 -13.82 1.92
N VAL A 275 24.66 -12.78 2.67
CA VAL A 275 25.56 -11.66 2.98
C VAL A 275 25.46 -11.29 4.44
N ARG A 276 26.54 -10.74 5.02
CA ARG A 276 26.56 -10.24 6.39
C ARG A 276 26.50 -8.72 6.38
N ALA A 277 25.50 -8.15 7.04
CA ALA A 277 25.33 -6.72 7.25
C ALA A 277 24.35 -6.46 8.40
N GLU A 278 24.58 -5.40 9.17
CA GLU A 278 23.68 -5.02 10.28
C GLU A 278 22.31 -4.51 9.78
N THR A 279 22.29 -3.93 8.58
CA THR A 279 21.10 -3.30 8.00
C THR A 279 20.79 -3.85 6.61
N ARG A 280 19.52 -3.71 6.19
CA ARG A 280 19.09 -4.08 4.83
C ARG A 280 19.85 -3.28 3.75
N VAL A 281 20.14 -2.01 4.01
CA VAL A 281 20.91 -1.17 3.07
C VAL A 281 22.34 -1.67 2.95
N GLY A 282 22.97 -2.06 4.07
CA GLY A 282 24.27 -2.73 4.06
C GLY A 282 24.23 -4.05 3.28
N ALA A 283 23.21 -4.87 3.50
CA ALA A 283 23.04 -6.14 2.78
C ALA A 283 22.92 -5.91 1.27
N ARG A 284 22.17 -4.88 0.84
CA ARG A 284 22.06 -4.51 -0.58
C ARG A 284 23.42 -4.11 -1.17
N THR A 285 24.19 -3.31 -0.44
CA THR A 285 25.55 -2.91 -0.84
C THR A 285 26.47 -4.14 -1.00
N GLU A 286 26.42 -5.09 -0.08
CA GLU A 286 27.20 -6.34 -0.17
C GLU A 286 26.77 -7.22 -1.35
N VAL A 287 25.47 -7.26 -1.67
CA VAL A 287 24.96 -7.94 -2.86
C VAL A 287 25.44 -7.27 -4.15
N GLU A 288 25.42 -5.94 -4.21
CA GLU A 288 25.92 -5.17 -5.36
C GLU A 288 27.43 -5.39 -5.60
N ARG A 289 28.19 -5.67 -4.54
CA ARG A 289 29.62 -6.03 -4.62
C ARG A 289 29.87 -7.46 -5.10
N ASN A 290 28.87 -8.35 -5.03
CA ASN A 290 28.96 -9.72 -5.54
C ASN A 290 28.55 -9.77 -7.03
N PRO A 291 29.47 -10.05 -7.98
CA PRO A 291 29.16 -9.98 -9.41
C PRO A 291 28.04 -10.94 -9.86
N GLN A 292 27.95 -12.13 -9.24
CA GLN A 292 26.93 -13.12 -9.59
C GLN A 292 25.55 -12.66 -9.12
N ALA A 293 25.43 -12.22 -7.87
CA ALA A 293 24.17 -11.74 -7.32
C ALA A 293 23.69 -10.45 -8.00
N ALA A 294 24.61 -9.53 -8.30
CA ALA A 294 24.32 -8.30 -9.05
C ALA A 294 23.80 -8.59 -10.47
N ALA A 295 24.36 -9.59 -11.16
CA ALA A 295 23.87 -10.01 -12.48
C ALA A 295 22.44 -10.57 -12.42
N VAL A 296 22.11 -11.37 -11.39
CA VAL A 296 20.75 -11.87 -11.17
C VAL A 296 19.79 -10.72 -10.87
N ALA A 297 20.15 -9.80 -9.96
CA ALA A 297 19.35 -8.63 -9.63
C ALA A 297 19.02 -7.79 -10.88
N LYS A 298 20.02 -7.53 -11.74
CA LYS A 298 19.84 -6.78 -12.99
C LYS A 298 18.90 -7.49 -13.96
N ARG A 299 18.99 -8.82 -14.07
CA ARG A 299 18.14 -9.62 -14.95
C ARG A 299 16.67 -9.65 -14.50
N LEU A 300 16.42 -9.69 -13.19
CA LEU A 300 15.08 -9.84 -12.62
C LEU A 300 14.43 -8.51 -12.19
N GLY A 301 15.18 -7.41 -12.21
CA GLY A 301 14.68 -6.10 -11.77
C GLY A 301 14.62 -5.92 -10.25
N GLY A 302 15.21 -6.83 -9.48
CA GLY A 302 15.24 -6.79 -8.01
C GLY A 302 15.60 -8.13 -7.38
N LEU A 303 15.80 -8.12 -6.05
CA LEU A 303 15.99 -9.29 -5.20
C LEU A 303 15.24 -9.07 -3.88
N PHE A 304 14.90 -10.16 -3.21
CA PHE A 304 14.26 -10.14 -1.90
C PHE A 304 15.29 -10.42 -0.80
N TYR A 305 15.10 -9.81 0.37
CA TYR A 305 16.05 -9.84 1.47
C TYR A 305 15.33 -10.27 2.75
N ARG A 306 15.83 -11.31 3.40
CA ARG A 306 15.33 -11.77 4.71
C ARG A 306 16.49 -11.92 5.68
N ARG A 307 16.38 -11.31 6.85
CA ARG A 307 17.33 -11.50 7.95
C ARG A 307 17.13 -12.89 8.55
N LEU A 308 18.22 -13.62 8.76
CA LEU A 308 18.19 -14.99 9.28
C LEU A 308 18.26 -14.98 10.81
N SER A 309 17.51 -15.87 11.45
CA SER A 309 17.65 -16.18 12.87
C SER A 309 18.81 -17.16 13.11
N THR A 310 19.32 -17.22 14.35
CA THR A 310 20.46 -18.10 14.70
C THR A 310 20.20 -19.58 14.38
N SER A 311 18.96 -20.07 14.52
CA SER A 311 18.59 -21.46 14.19
C SER A 311 18.70 -21.78 12.70
N GLU A 312 18.56 -20.78 11.83
CA GLU A 312 18.62 -20.92 10.37
C GLU A 312 20.06 -20.86 9.83
N LEU A 313 21.01 -20.40 10.65
CA LEU A 313 22.41 -20.36 10.25
C LEU A 313 22.98 -21.78 10.16
N PRO A 314 23.71 -22.10 9.08
CA PRO A 314 24.57 -23.26 9.02
C PRO A 314 25.56 -23.31 10.20
N PRO A 315 25.98 -24.51 10.65
CA PRO A 315 26.89 -24.65 11.79
C PRO A 315 28.15 -23.80 11.70
N GLU A 316 28.74 -23.67 10.51
CA GLU A 316 29.95 -22.87 10.28
C GLU A 316 29.72 -21.37 10.48
N LEU A 317 28.58 -20.83 10.03
CA LEU A 317 28.23 -19.42 10.23
C LEU A 317 27.82 -19.14 11.67
N ARG A 318 27.17 -20.10 12.32
CA ARG A 318 26.84 -20.01 13.74
C ARG A 318 28.09 -19.98 14.60
N ALA A 319 29.06 -20.87 14.36
CA ALA A 319 30.34 -20.88 15.05
C ALA A 319 31.14 -19.58 14.81
N ALA A 320 31.10 -19.04 13.58
CA ALA A 320 31.72 -17.76 13.27
C ALA A 320 31.05 -16.58 14.02
N LEU A 321 29.72 -16.57 14.09
CA LEU A 321 28.96 -15.57 14.84
C LEU A 321 29.28 -15.66 16.34
N GLU A 322 29.26 -16.87 16.92
CA GLU A 322 29.61 -17.11 18.32
C GLU A 322 31.05 -16.68 18.63
N ALA A 323 32.00 -16.98 17.73
CA ALA A 323 33.39 -16.55 17.87
C ALA A 323 33.53 -15.02 17.82
N ASP A 324 32.77 -14.34 16.96
CA ASP A 324 32.76 -12.88 16.90
C ASP A 324 32.09 -12.25 18.14
N THR A 325 30.98 -12.80 18.61
CA THR A 325 30.36 -12.38 19.87
C THR A 325 31.30 -12.60 21.04
N ALA A 326 32.00 -13.72 21.11
CA ALA A 326 33.01 -13.99 22.14
C ALA A 326 34.19 -13.01 22.05
N ARG A 327 34.66 -12.68 20.85
CA ARG A 327 35.70 -11.64 20.64
C ARG A 327 35.21 -10.27 21.06
N GLN A 328 33.96 -9.93 20.78
CA GLN A 328 33.38 -8.65 21.21
C GLN A 328 33.21 -8.58 22.73
N ALA A 329 32.92 -9.71 23.38
CA ALA A 329 32.78 -9.84 24.83
C ALA A 329 34.13 -9.99 25.58
N ALA A 330 35.24 -10.17 24.87
CA ALA A 330 36.56 -10.25 25.48
C ALA A 330 36.84 -8.98 26.31
N PRO A 331 37.50 -9.11 27.48
CA PRO A 331 37.79 -7.97 28.35
C PRO A 331 38.58 -6.91 27.57
N ARG A 332 38.06 -5.68 27.55
CA ARG A 332 38.69 -4.54 26.88
C ARG A 332 39.36 -3.67 27.93
N ALA A 333 40.60 -3.25 27.65
CA ALA A 333 41.22 -2.20 28.45
C ALA A 333 40.56 -0.86 28.05
N LEU A 334 40.06 -0.12 29.04
CA LEU A 334 39.41 1.18 28.81
C LEU A 334 40.38 2.30 29.20
N GLY A 335 40.53 3.26 28.30
CA GLY A 335 41.28 4.49 28.52
C GLY A 335 42.79 4.34 28.46
N CYS A 336 43.34 3.14 28.29
CA CYS A 336 44.78 2.88 28.22
C CYS A 336 45.07 1.54 27.53
N LEU A 337 46.33 1.32 27.13
CA LEU A 337 46.77 0.01 26.67
C LEU A 337 46.71 -1.03 27.79
N PRO A 338 46.43 -2.32 27.50
CA PRO A 338 46.41 -3.40 28.48
C PRO A 338 47.62 -3.42 29.43
N GLY A 339 48.84 -3.17 28.93
CA GLY A 339 50.07 -3.14 29.75
C GLY A 339 50.19 -1.95 30.72
N SER A 340 49.30 -0.96 30.60
CA SER A 340 49.30 0.28 31.40
C SER A 340 48.17 0.33 32.43
N VAL A 341 47.26 -0.65 32.44
CA VAL A 341 46.07 -0.66 33.29
C VAL A 341 46.41 -0.58 34.78
N ASP A 342 47.56 -1.13 35.19
CA ASP A 342 47.97 -1.19 36.59
C ASP A 342 48.76 0.02 37.09
N VAL A 343 49.07 0.98 36.22
CA VAL A 343 49.81 2.19 36.63
C VAL A 343 48.91 3.07 37.51
N PRO A 344 49.31 3.40 38.76
CA PRO A 344 48.44 4.12 39.70
C PRO A 344 47.88 5.44 39.19
N GLN A 345 48.70 6.21 38.47
CA GLN A 345 48.32 7.50 37.89
C GLN A 345 47.26 7.31 36.80
N VAL A 346 47.40 6.30 35.95
CA VAL A 346 46.42 5.94 34.91
C VAL A 346 45.10 5.52 35.58
N LYS A 347 45.14 4.67 36.62
CA LYS A 347 43.93 4.30 37.39
C LYS A 347 43.23 5.50 38.03
N ALA A 348 43.98 6.50 38.48
CA ALA A 348 43.40 7.71 39.06
C ALA A 348 42.73 8.58 37.97
N ALA A 349 43.39 8.76 36.82
CA ALA A 349 42.86 9.48 35.67
C ALA A 349 41.60 8.81 35.08
N ILE A 350 41.62 7.48 34.90
CA ILE A 350 40.46 6.69 34.43
C ILE A 350 39.27 6.87 35.36
N ARG A 351 39.49 6.81 36.69
CA ARG A 351 38.42 7.00 37.68
C ARG A 351 37.76 8.37 37.58
N LEU A 352 38.57 9.42 37.40
CA LEU A 352 38.06 10.78 37.23
C LEU A 352 37.21 10.90 35.95
N LEU A 353 37.73 10.44 34.81
CA LEU A 353 37.03 10.46 33.53
C LEU A 353 35.72 9.65 33.60
N THR A 354 35.75 8.45 34.20
CA THR A 354 34.57 7.59 34.36
C THR A 354 33.52 8.24 35.27
N HIS A 355 33.94 8.85 36.38
CA HIS A 355 33.04 9.54 37.31
C HIS A 355 32.28 10.69 36.64
N ASP A 356 32.94 11.42 35.73
CA ASP A 356 32.35 12.53 34.98
C ASP A 356 31.62 12.08 33.68
N GLY A 357 31.51 10.75 33.46
CA GLY A 357 30.83 10.20 32.28
C GLY A 357 31.57 10.41 30.97
N GLN A 358 32.87 10.69 31.01
CA GLN A 358 33.69 10.90 29.82
C GLN A 358 33.99 9.58 29.10
N PRO A 359 33.87 9.53 27.76
CA PRO A 359 34.14 8.31 27.00
C PRO A 359 35.63 7.95 27.05
N LEU A 360 35.92 6.68 27.28
CA LEU A 360 37.27 6.12 27.26
C LEU A 360 37.48 5.31 25.98
N ALA A 361 38.64 5.45 25.34
CA ALA A 361 39.00 4.63 24.20
C ALA A 361 39.16 3.16 24.65
N ALA A 362 38.55 2.22 23.94
CA ALA A 362 38.65 0.80 24.24
C ALA A 362 39.76 0.14 23.41
N PHE A 363 40.56 -0.72 24.03
CA PHE A 363 41.65 -1.44 23.37
C PHE A 363 41.46 -2.96 23.50
N ASP A 364 41.81 -3.68 22.44
CA ASP A 364 41.91 -5.15 22.46
C ASP A 364 43.27 -5.62 23.03
N GLU A 365 43.43 -6.94 23.18
CA GLU A 365 44.67 -7.57 23.68
C GLU A 365 45.89 -7.37 22.75
N ARG A 366 45.69 -6.81 21.56
CA ARG A 366 46.74 -6.52 20.56
C ARG A 366 47.00 -5.03 20.44
N ASP A 367 46.62 -4.25 21.45
CA ASP A 367 46.80 -2.80 21.51
C ASP A 367 46.05 -2.02 20.40
N ARG A 368 45.03 -2.62 19.76
CA ARG A 368 44.25 -1.93 18.72
C ARG A 368 43.12 -1.15 19.35
N CYS A 369 43.03 0.14 19.01
CA CYS A 369 41.93 1.00 19.42
C CYS A 369 40.63 0.58 18.69
N LEU A 370 39.57 0.32 19.47
CA LEU A 370 38.27 -0.16 19.02
C LEU A 370 37.18 0.93 19.07
N SER A 371 37.38 2.02 19.81
CA SER A 371 36.40 3.08 19.97
C SER A 371 37.05 4.43 20.23
N ALA A 372 36.35 5.51 19.87
CA ALA A 372 36.77 6.85 20.24
C ALA A 372 36.75 7.07 21.76
N GLY A 373 37.58 7.99 22.24
CA GLY A 373 37.58 8.43 23.64
C GLY A 373 38.96 8.85 24.14
N ALA A 374 39.05 9.16 25.43
CA ALA A 374 40.30 9.48 26.08
C ALA A 374 41.24 8.26 26.10
N TYR A 375 42.50 8.47 25.76
CA TYR A 375 43.61 7.54 25.86
C TYR A 375 44.69 8.12 26.78
N LEU A 376 45.19 7.30 27.70
CA LEU A 376 46.15 7.65 28.73
C LEU A 376 47.40 6.80 28.58
N ASP A 377 48.53 7.46 28.28
CA ASP A 377 49.84 6.83 28.15
C ASP A 377 50.76 7.25 29.32
N PRO A 378 51.15 6.33 30.22
CA PRO A 378 51.99 6.66 31.37
C PRO A 378 53.46 6.85 31.00
N ARG A 379 54.03 8.00 31.38
CA ARG A 379 55.48 8.22 31.40
C ARG A 379 56.05 7.73 32.72
N ARG A 380 56.37 6.43 32.78
CA ARG A 380 56.79 5.74 34.02
C ARG A 380 57.97 6.41 34.73
N GLU A 381 58.91 7.01 33.98
CA GLU A 381 60.10 7.66 34.54
C GLU A 381 59.78 8.99 35.24
N THR A 382 58.81 9.75 34.73
CA THR A 382 58.45 11.08 35.26
C THR A 382 57.24 11.04 36.18
N GLY A 383 56.45 9.96 36.15
CA GLY A 383 55.18 9.85 36.86
C GLY A 383 54.05 10.65 36.21
N GLU A 384 54.27 11.21 35.03
CA GLU A 384 53.27 11.94 34.24
C GLU A 384 52.39 10.98 33.44
N VAL A 385 51.21 11.44 33.03
CA VAL A 385 50.32 10.73 32.11
C VAL A 385 50.02 11.63 30.92
N VAL A 386 50.26 11.14 29.70
CA VAL A 386 49.87 11.84 28.48
C VAL A 386 48.43 11.46 28.16
N LEU A 387 47.55 12.43 28.06
CA LEU A 387 46.18 12.25 27.62
C LEU A 387 46.03 12.72 26.18
N GLU A 388 45.50 11.84 25.33
CA GLU A 388 45.10 12.15 23.95
C GLU A 388 43.64 11.71 23.74
N PHE A 389 42.90 12.42 22.88
CA PHE A 389 41.58 11.95 22.45
C PHE A 389 41.70 11.22 21.12
N LEU A 390 41.46 9.90 21.14
CA LEU A 390 41.44 9.07 19.95
C LEU A 390 40.07 9.20 19.28
N ALA A 391 40.05 9.63 18.02
CA ALA A 391 38.85 9.62 17.21
C ALA A 391 38.61 8.23 16.59
N GLU A 392 37.35 7.83 16.47
CA GLU A 392 36.97 6.68 15.67
C GLU A 392 37.34 6.94 14.21
N HIS A 393 37.82 5.91 13.51
CA HIS A 393 38.28 6.02 12.13
C HIS A 393 37.08 6.30 11.20
N ARG A 394 36.66 7.56 11.08
CA ARG A 394 35.61 7.97 10.16
C ARG A 394 36.19 8.11 8.74
N PRO A 395 35.53 7.58 7.70
CA PRO A 395 35.99 7.71 6.33
C PRO A 395 35.96 9.18 5.87
N ALA A 396 37.16 9.75 5.64
CA ALA A 396 37.58 10.95 4.88
C ALA A 396 36.78 12.27 4.91
N ALA A 397 35.50 12.31 5.24
CA ALA A 397 34.70 13.52 5.30
C ALA A 397 34.96 14.27 6.62
N GLY A 398 35.41 15.52 6.50
CA GLY A 398 35.46 16.47 7.62
C GLY A 398 36.73 16.45 8.48
N ARG A 399 37.95 16.28 7.93
CA ARG A 399 39.21 16.33 8.72
C ARG A 399 39.31 17.56 9.64
N LYS A 400 38.81 18.72 9.19
CA LYS A 400 38.75 19.94 9.98
C LYS A 400 37.76 19.82 11.14
N GLU A 401 36.53 19.35 10.88
CA GLU A 401 35.50 19.16 11.89
C GLU A 401 35.96 18.17 12.96
N LEU A 402 36.67 17.12 12.55
CA LEU A 402 37.27 16.18 13.48
C LEU A 402 38.32 16.87 14.35
N ALA A 403 39.26 17.61 13.77
CA ALA A 403 40.27 18.35 14.54
C ALA A 403 39.64 19.37 15.51
N ASP A 404 38.58 20.07 15.08
CA ASP A 404 37.82 21.01 15.93
C ASP A 404 37.13 20.26 17.10
N GLU A 405 36.57 19.08 16.85
CA GLU A 405 35.97 18.22 17.88
C GLU A 405 37.01 17.70 18.87
N GLN A 406 38.15 17.20 18.38
CA GLN A 406 39.24 16.71 19.22
C GLN A 406 39.80 17.79 20.14
N GLU A 407 40.04 18.99 19.61
CA GLU A 407 40.52 20.14 20.38
C GLU A 407 39.52 20.56 21.46
N ARG A 408 38.22 20.65 21.10
CA ARG A 408 37.15 20.97 22.07
C ARG A 408 37.09 19.95 23.21
N VAL A 409 37.07 18.66 22.90
CA VAL A 409 37.01 17.59 23.92
C VAL A 409 38.27 17.59 24.78
N THR A 410 39.44 17.83 24.20
CA THR A 410 40.70 17.90 24.94
C THR A 410 40.73 19.09 25.92
N LEU A 411 40.15 20.24 25.54
CA LEU A 411 39.97 21.38 26.44
C LEU A 411 39.01 21.06 27.60
N GLU A 412 37.93 20.32 27.35
CA GLU A 412 37.00 19.85 28.39
C GLU A 412 37.71 18.94 29.40
N TYR A 413 38.55 18.01 28.92
CA TYR A 413 39.40 17.19 29.80
C TYR A 413 40.38 18.03 30.61
N ALA A 414 41.02 19.02 29.99
CA ALA A 414 41.95 19.90 30.70
C ALA A 414 41.27 20.62 31.87
N ALA A 415 40.04 21.13 31.66
CA ALA A 415 39.25 21.75 32.71
C ALA A 415 38.90 20.76 33.84
N LEU A 416 38.43 19.55 33.49
CA LEU A 416 38.10 18.49 34.45
C LEU A 416 39.29 18.13 35.34
N PHE A 417 40.46 17.90 34.76
CA PHE A 417 41.66 17.53 35.51
C PHE A 417 42.16 18.68 36.42
N ARG A 418 42.11 19.93 35.96
CA ARG A 418 42.42 21.10 36.80
C ARG A 418 41.49 21.20 38.00
N MET A 419 40.19 21.00 37.81
CA MET A 419 39.21 21.01 38.89
C MET A 419 39.47 19.90 39.92
N ALA A 420 40.00 18.76 39.49
CA ALA A 420 40.42 17.66 40.37
C ALA A 420 41.80 17.87 41.02
N GLY A 421 42.42 19.05 40.86
CA GLY A 421 43.70 19.40 41.47
C GLY A 421 44.93 18.85 40.74
N TRP A 422 44.79 18.32 39.53
CA TRP A 422 45.92 17.90 38.72
C TRP A 422 46.63 19.10 38.11
N THR A 423 47.96 18.99 37.96
CA THR A 423 48.69 19.94 37.11
C THR A 423 48.52 19.51 35.66
N VAL A 424 48.05 20.44 34.81
CA VAL A 424 47.76 20.18 33.40
C VAL A 424 48.63 21.08 32.52
N GLN A 425 49.52 20.48 31.75
CA GLN A 425 50.27 21.15 30.69
C GLN A 425 49.64 20.84 29.34
N GLU A 426 49.36 21.89 28.56
CA GLU A 426 48.76 21.79 27.23
C GLU A 426 49.86 21.70 26.17
N PHE A 427 49.77 20.72 25.28
CA PHE A 427 50.72 20.54 24.17
C PHE A 427 50.01 20.74 22.84
N GLN A 428 50.47 21.75 22.09
CA GLN A 428 49.91 22.09 20.79
C GLN A 428 50.74 21.48 19.65
N GLU A 429 50.06 21.01 18.61
CA GLU A 429 50.68 20.54 17.36
C GLU A 429 50.11 21.31 16.17
N ARG A 430 50.93 21.47 15.14
CA ARG A 430 50.50 22.10 13.89
C ARG A 430 49.76 21.07 13.04
N ASP A 431 48.50 21.32 12.74
CA ASP A 431 47.69 20.43 11.90
C ASP A 431 48.10 20.50 10.41
N HIS A 432 47.45 19.67 9.59
CA HIS A 432 47.68 19.62 8.13
C HIS A 432 47.34 20.93 7.38
N THR A 433 46.63 21.86 8.02
CA THR A 433 46.33 23.20 7.48
C THR A 433 47.34 24.26 7.91
N GLY A 434 48.27 23.90 8.81
CA GLY A 434 49.25 24.80 9.36
C GLY A 434 48.80 25.54 10.63
N GLN A 435 47.62 25.23 11.16
CA GLN A 435 47.08 25.83 12.38
C GLN A 435 47.61 25.10 13.62
N GLU A 436 48.05 25.83 14.64
CA GLU A 436 48.41 25.26 15.94
C GLU A 436 47.14 24.94 16.73
N ARG A 437 47.02 23.69 17.17
CA ARG A 437 45.86 23.16 17.88
C ARG A 437 46.27 22.33 19.08
N LEU A 438 45.45 22.33 20.12
CA LEU A 438 45.66 21.46 21.27
C LEU A 438 45.55 19.99 20.86
N ALA A 439 46.65 19.24 20.95
CA ALA A 439 46.70 17.84 20.52
C ALA A 439 46.65 16.87 21.71
N ARG A 440 47.30 17.21 22.82
CA ARG A 440 47.39 16.34 24.01
C ARG A 440 47.65 17.13 25.28
N LEU A 441 47.42 16.48 26.42
CA LEU A 441 47.70 17.01 27.75
C LEU A 441 48.80 16.19 28.42
N ILE A 442 49.67 16.84 29.17
CA ILE A 442 50.58 16.17 30.11
C ILE A 442 50.02 16.44 31.51
N LEU A 443 49.66 15.35 32.19
CA LEU A 443 48.97 15.36 33.47
C LEU A 443 49.92 14.91 34.57
N THR A 444 50.05 15.72 35.62
CA THR A 444 50.76 15.34 36.85
C THR A 444 49.75 15.21 37.98
N PRO A 445 49.66 14.05 38.65
CA PRO A 445 48.71 13.85 39.74
C PRO A 445 49.00 14.81 40.89
N PRO A 446 47.97 15.22 41.67
CA PRO A 446 48.20 16.02 42.86
C PRO A 446 49.13 15.29 43.82
N THR A 447 50.14 15.98 44.36
CA THR A 447 50.97 15.44 45.42
C THR A 447 50.06 15.09 46.59
N PRO A 448 50.04 13.84 47.08
CA PRO A 448 49.25 13.52 48.26
C PRO A 448 49.75 14.44 49.37
N HIS A 449 48.88 15.34 49.84
CA HIS A 449 49.16 16.08 51.06
C HIS A 449 49.41 15.01 52.13
N SER A 450 50.66 14.91 52.58
CA SER A 450 51.03 14.08 53.71
C SER A 450 50.25 14.61 54.91
N VAL A 451 49.12 13.97 55.19
CA VAL A 451 48.30 14.19 56.39
C VAL A 451 49.04 13.66 57.60
#